data_AF-A0ABD5LR16-F1
#
_entry.id   AF-A0ABD5LR16-F1
#
_cell.length_a   1.000
_cell.length_b   1.000
_cell.length_c   1.000
_cell.angle_alpha   90.00
_cell.angle_beta   90.00
_cell.angle_gamma   90.00
#
_symmetry.space_group_name_H-M   'P 1'
#
loop_
_entity.id
_entity.type
_entity.pdbx_description
1 polymer ?
#
loop_
_entity_poly.entity_id
_entity_poly.type
_entity_poly.pdbx_seq_one_letter_code
_entity_poly.pdbx_strand_id
1 'polypeptide(L)'
;MPKDTDLNHYFEVMNNRGEQLEKHEVVKARLMSVLNEITDPYEREQSIQLLGKVWDATANMERYVQYGFNLDERHNIFGKDDWGQFKPTCYADLATSICEATTQKSENTQTISLTLNEILAKPPQSSSSADIMFTPERFNSVINFSNFLLHVLRVLTKQDIALDDKRLLEQFDAYLKENGSNKINAVKDFVFALLKCKYLFDQYIIKREFSDGKDRWSLKKLHFYNAKSQSYINTFGGSEEQDNEDGFEGINRQILMLLSALHVSTPTLAYKHWLNGALFHLFAMDEITPRLYLQKLEYLSRQFVYGRF
;
A
#
# COMPACT_ATOMS: atom_id res chain seq x y z
N MET A 1 -41.64 29.22 -11.51
CA MET A 1 -40.89 28.48 -10.46
C MET A 1 -41.63 28.69 -9.13
N PRO A 2 -41.99 27.63 -8.38
CA PRO A 2 -42.69 27.77 -7.09
C PRO A 2 -41.83 28.54 -6.08
N LYS A 3 -42.48 29.28 -5.17
CA LYS A 3 -41.83 30.27 -4.29
C LYS A 3 -41.10 29.70 -3.06
N ASP A 4 -41.08 28.38 -2.87
CA ASP A 4 -40.50 27.72 -1.68
C ASP A 4 -39.49 26.60 -2.02
N THR A 5 -38.77 26.71 -3.15
CA THR A 5 -37.67 25.77 -3.43
C THR A 5 -36.38 26.29 -2.82
N ASP A 6 -36.00 25.73 -1.66
CA ASP A 6 -34.69 25.95 -1.07
C ASP A 6 -33.62 25.31 -1.96
N LEU A 7 -33.00 26.15 -2.80
CA LEU A 7 -31.95 25.75 -3.74
C LEU A 7 -30.78 25.07 -3.02
N ASN A 8 -30.44 25.49 -1.80
CA ASN A 8 -29.33 24.90 -1.05
C ASN A 8 -29.65 23.47 -0.61
N HIS A 9 -30.88 23.24 -0.12
CA HIS A 9 -31.34 21.89 0.18
C HIS A 9 -31.43 21.02 -1.09
N TYR A 10 -31.82 21.60 -2.23
CA TYR A 10 -31.82 20.90 -3.51
C TYR A 10 -30.41 20.48 -3.95
N PHE A 11 -29.40 21.35 -3.74
CA PHE A 11 -28.00 21.04 -4.00
C PHE A 11 -27.41 20.02 -3.02
N GLU A 12 -27.73 20.08 -1.72
CA GLU A 12 -27.32 19.07 -0.73
C GLU A 12 -27.94 17.70 -1.04
N VAL A 13 -29.22 17.65 -1.40
CA VAL A 13 -29.91 16.41 -1.76
C VAL A 13 -29.40 15.87 -3.11
N MET A 14 -28.96 16.73 -4.05
CA MET A 14 -28.33 16.27 -5.31
C MET A 14 -26.88 15.82 -5.12
N ASN A 15 -26.09 16.45 -4.26
CA ASN A 15 -24.72 16.02 -3.95
C ASN A 15 -24.67 14.73 -3.12
N ASN A 16 -25.70 14.47 -2.30
CA ASN A 16 -25.81 13.26 -1.50
C ASN A 16 -26.54 12.11 -2.22
N ARG A 17 -27.14 12.34 -3.40
CA ARG A 17 -27.84 11.29 -4.18
C ARG A 17 -26.95 10.74 -5.28
N GLY A 18 -26.06 9.86 -4.85
CA GLY A 18 -25.30 8.98 -5.74
C GLY A 18 -23.80 9.14 -5.53
N GLU A 19 -23.28 8.65 -4.41
CA GLU A 19 -21.85 8.42 -4.29
C GLU A 19 -21.51 7.30 -5.28
N GLN A 20 -20.96 7.68 -6.44
CA GLN A 20 -20.53 6.73 -7.44
C GLN A 20 -19.31 5.99 -6.90
N LEU A 21 -19.38 4.65 -6.90
CA LEU A 21 -18.23 3.82 -6.53
C LEU A 21 -17.00 4.24 -7.35
N GLU A 22 -15.92 4.55 -6.64
CA GLU A 22 -14.63 4.78 -7.28
C GLU A 22 -14.21 3.51 -8.04
N LYS A 23 -13.48 3.68 -9.14
CA LYS A 23 -13.14 2.54 -10.01
C LYS A 23 -12.39 1.43 -9.28
N HIS A 24 -11.57 1.78 -8.30
CA HIS A 24 -10.84 0.79 -7.52
C HIS A 24 -11.78 -0.04 -6.64
N GLU A 25 -12.87 0.51 -6.12
CA GLU A 25 -13.87 -0.27 -5.37
C GLU A 25 -14.61 -1.27 -6.27
N VAL A 26 -14.84 -0.92 -7.53
CA VAL A 26 -15.37 -1.88 -8.53
C VAL A 26 -14.35 -3.00 -8.80
N VAL A 27 -13.05 -2.69 -8.85
CA VAL A 27 -11.99 -3.72 -8.93
C VAL A 27 -12.04 -4.63 -7.70
N LYS A 28 -12.10 -4.07 -6.48
CA LYS A 28 -12.22 -4.84 -5.22
C LYS A 28 -13.39 -5.82 -5.27
N ALA A 29 -14.57 -5.35 -5.68
CA ALA A 29 -15.77 -6.17 -5.79
C ALA A 29 -15.60 -7.32 -6.80
N ARG A 30 -14.95 -7.08 -7.94
CA ARG A 30 -14.65 -8.13 -8.94
C ARG A 30 -13.69 -9.18 -8.39
N LEU A 31 -12.64 -8.76 -7.68
CA LEU A 31 -11.70 -9.69 -7.04
C LEU A 31 -12.40 -10.51 -5.95
N MET A 32 -13.26 -9.90 -5.13
CA MET A 32 -14.07 -10.60 -4.14
C MET A 32 -15.04 -11.61 -4.80
N SER A 33 -15.66 -11.24 -5.92
CA SER A 33 -16.54 -12.14 -6.67
C SER A 33 -15.83 -13.41 -7.10
N VAL A 34 -14.56 -13.32 -7.54
CA VAL A 34 -13.76 -14.49 -7.91
C VAL A 34 -13.45 -15.36 -6.69
N LEU A 35 -13.09 -14.75 -5.56
CA LEU A 35 -12.82 -15.51 -4.33
C LEU A 35 -14.08 -16.20 -3.77
N ASN A 36 -15.27 -15.67 -4.04
CA ASN A 36 -16.53 -16.31 -3.68
C ASN A 36 -16.79 -17.64 -4.41
N GLU A 37 -16.09 -17.90 -5.52
CA GLU A 37 -16.15 -19.17 -6.27
C GLU A 37 -15.37 -20.30 -5.58
N ILE A 38 -14.58 -20.01 -4.53
CA ILE A 38 -13.89 -21.03 -3.72
C ILE A 38 -14.93 -21.97 -3.07
N THR A 39 -14.73 -23.27 -3.26
CA THR A 39 -15.66 -24.31 -2.77
C THR A 39 -15.60 -24.50 -1.26
N ASP A 40 -14.40 -24.45 -0.68
CA ASP A 40 -14.22 -24.58 0.77
C ASP A 40 -14.68 -23.28 1.48
N PRO A 41 -15.69 -23.33 2.36
CA PRO A 41 -16.23 -22.13 3.00
C PRO A 41 -15.21 -21.39 3.87
N TYR A 42 -14.32 -22.13 4.52
CA TYR A 42 -13.31 -21.57 5.42
C TYR A 42 -12.22 -20.85 4.64
N GLU A 43 -11.66 -21.49 3.61
CA GLU A 43 -10.71 -20.88 2.69
C GLU A 43 -11.30 -19.65 1.98
N ARG A 44 -12.57 -19.71 1.58
CA ARG A 44 -13.29 -18.58 0.99
C ARG A 44 -13.34 -17.38 1.93
N GLU A 45 -13.80 -17.59 3.16
CA GLU A 45 -13.91 -16.54 4.17
C GLU A 45 -12.54 -15.93 4.48
N GLN A 46 -11.52 -16.76 4.71
CA GLN A 46 -10.15 -16.31 4.93
C GLN A 46 -9.62 -15.49 3.75
N SER A 47 -9.87 -15.95 2.53
CA SER A 47 -9.38 -15.26 1.32
C SER A 47 -10.01 -13.88 1.15
N ILE A 48 -11.31 -13.75 1.43
CA ILE A 48 -12.05 -12.47 1.37
C ILE A 48 -11.58 -11.52 2.46
N GLN A 49 -11.43 -12.01 3.70
CA GLN A 49 -10.92 -11.22 4.82
C GLN A 49 -9.49 -10.71 4.54
N LEU A 50 -8.63 -11.57 4.02
CA LEU A 50 -7.27 -11.21 3.66
C LEU A 50 -7.22 -10.16 2.55
N LEU A 51 -8.02 -10.34 1.49
CA LEU A 51 -8.18 -9.33 0.42
C LEU A 51 -8.62 -8.00 1.01
N GLY A 52 -9.68 -7.97 1.82
CA GLY A 52 -10.19 -6.75 2.44
C GLY A 52 -9.11 -6.04 3.27
N LYS A 53 -8.41 -6.80 4.11
CA LYS A 53 -7.36 -6.26 4.98
C LYS A 53 -6.17 -5.68 4.22
N VAL A 54 -5.65 -6.41 3.24
CA VAL A 54 -4.55 -5.92 2.38
C VAL A 54 -5.02 -4.71 1.57
N TRP A 55 -6.24 -4.75 1.05
CA TRP A 55 -6.80 -3.64 0.28
C TRP A 55 -6.88 -2.36 1.12
N ASP A 56 -7.48 -2.44 2.31
CA ASP A 56 -7.67 -1.28 3.18
C ASP A 56 -6.32 -0.73 3.68
N ALA A 57 -5.37 -1.62 3.99
CA ALA A 57 -4.01 -1.23 4.38
C ALA A 57 -3.22 -0.54 3.26
N THR A 58 -3.47 -0.91 2.00
CA THR A 58 -2.73 -0.39 0.84
C THR A 58 -3.43 0.78 0.14
N ALA A 59 -4.74 0.95 0.33
CA ALA A 59 -5.53 2.05 -0.22
C ALA A 59 -5.12 3.42 0.33
N ASN A 60 -4.67 3.47 1.59
CA ASN A 60 -4.10 4.69 2.16
C ASN A 60 -2.66 4.89 1.65
N MET A 61 -2.51 5.72 0.62
CA MET A 61 -1.21 6.04 0.01
C MET A 61 -0.36 6.99 0.86
N GLU A 62 -0.95 7.66 1.86
CA GLU A 62 -0.31 8.67 2.70
C GLU A 62 0.24 8.13 4.03
N ARG A 63 0.04 6.83 4.25
CA ARG A 63 0.54 6.13 5.43
C ARG A 63 1.40 4.94 5.03
N TYR A 64 2.41 4.66 5.84
CA TYR A 64 3.19 3.42 5.73
C TYR A 64 2.29 2.22 6.00
N VAL A 65 2.33 1.23 5.10
CA VAL A 65 1.43 0.08 5.06
C VAL A 65 1.43 -0.74 6.34
N GLN A 66 2.55 -0.76 7.07
CA GLN A 66 2.67 -1.43 8.36
C GLN A 66 1.56 -0.98 9.33
N TYR A 67 1.21 0.30 9.32
CA TYR A 67 0.17 0.81 10.21
C TYR A 67 -1.26 0.36 9.86
N GLY A 68 -1.49 -0.23 8.69
CA GLY A 68 -2.76 -0.87 8.33
C GLY A 68 -2.99 -2.23 9.03
N PHE A 69 -1.97 -2.74 9.73
CA PHE A 69 -2.02 -4.00 10.46
C PHE A 69 -1.93 -3.77 11.97
N ASN A 70 -2.36 -4.74 12.79
CA ASN A 70 -2.15 -4.68 14.24
C ASN A 70 -0.70 -5.04 14.62
N LEU A 71 -0.33 -4.89 15.90
CA LEU A 71 1.06 -5.05 16.35
C LEU A 71 1.64 -6.44 16.02
N ASP A 72 0.89 -7.50 16.31
CA ASP A 72 1.35 -8.89 16.13
C ASP A 72 1.51 -9.21 14.64
N GLU A 73 0.54 -8.80 13.83
CA GLU A 73 0.60 -8.90 12.38
C GLU A 73 1.79 -8.14 11.80
N ARG A 74 2.11 -6.95 12.34
CA ARG A 74 3.28 -6.19 11.88
C ARG A 74 4.57 -6.95 12.15
N HIS A 75 4.70 -7.59 13.31
CA HIS A 75 5.88 -8.38 13.64
C HIS A 75 6.01 -9.64 12.76
N ASN A 76 4.89 -10.26 12.42
CA ASN A 76 4.86 -11.44 11.56
C ASN A 76 5.19 -11.08 10.10
N ILE A 77 4.59 -10.01 9.57
CA ILE A 77 4.73 -9.63 8.16
C ILE A 77 6.00 -8.83 7.91
N PHE A 78 6.34 -7.86 8.76
CA PHE A 78 7.35 -6.84 8.47
C PHE A 78 8.66 -6.95 9.24
N GLY A 79 8.87 -8.03 10.00
CA GLY A 79 10.04 -8.14 10.87
C GLY A 79 9.68 -7.94 12.34
N LYS A 80 10.09 -8.89 13.18
CA LYS A 80 9.92 -8.77 14.62
C LYS A 80 10.85 -7.68 15.14
N ASP A 81 10.30 -6.75 15.92
CA ASP A 81 11.03 -5.63 16.55
C ASP A 81 11.86 -4.74 15.59
N ASP A 82 11.50 -4.65 14.30
CA ASP A 82 12.17 -3.76 13.32
C ASP A 82 11.17 -3.10 12.35
N TRP A 83 10.21 -3.87 11.83
CA TRP A 83 9.25 -3.46 10.80
C TRP A 83 9.86 -3.00 9.45
N GLY A 84 11.16 -3.24 9.27
CA GLY A 84 11.95 -2.91 8.08
C GLY A 84 12.23 -4.11 7.17
N GLN A 85 11.51 -5.22 7.33
CA GLN A 85 11.59 -6.42 6.48
C GLN A 85 10.25 -6.73 5.80
N PHE A 86 10.24 -7.70 4.88
CA PHE A 86 9.02 -8.29 4.32
C PHE A 86 9.17 -9.81 4.30
N LYS A 87 8.60 -10.50 5.30
CA LYS A 87 8.84 -11.93 5.52
C LYS A 87 8.05 -12.86 4.60
N PRO A 88 6.76 -12.62 4.29
CA PRO A 88 6.00 -13.53 3.45
C PRO A 88 6.58 -13.62 2.04
N THR A 89 6.74 -14.84 1.51
CA THR A 89 7.30 -15.05 0.16
C THR A 89 6.22 -15.35 -0.88
N CYS A 90 5.04 -15.78 -0.43
CA CYS A 90 3.87 -16.02 -1.26
C CYS A 90 2.57 -15.72 -0.50
N TYR A 91 1.43 -15.87 -1.18
CA TYR A 91 0.10 -15.70 -0.59
C TYR A 91 -0.14 -16.61 0.63
N ALA A 92 0.29 -17.87 0.58
CA ALA A 92 0.09 -18.82 1.66
C ALA A 92 0.81 -18.37 2.95
N ASP A 93 2.08 -17.95 2.84
CA ASP A 93 2.84 -17.43 3.98
C ASP A 93 2.18 -16.18 4.58
N LEU A 94 1.65 -15.30 3.73
CA LEU A 94 0.95 -14.09 4.15
C LEU A 94 -0.33 -14.44 4.92
N ALA A 95 -1.11 -15.39 4.42
CA ALA A 95 -2.30 -15.88 5.11
C ALA A 95 -1.95 -16.46 6.48
N THR A 96 -0.94 -17.34 6.55
CA THR A 96 -0.45 -17.91 7.82
C THR A 96 -0.01 -16.83 8.80
N SER A 97 0.74 -15.82 8.34
CA SER A 97 1.24 -14.71 9.18
C SER A 97 0.12 -13.94 9.89
N ILE A 98 -1.04 -13.82 9.25
CA ILE A 98 -2.23 -13.13 9.79
C ILE A 98 -3.07 -14.06 10.67
N CYS A 99 -3.20 -15.34 10.29
CA CYS A 99 -3.89 -16.35 11.09
C CYS A 99 -3.20 -16.58 12.45
N GLU A 100 -1.86 -16.66 12.48
CA GLU A 100 -1.06 -16.83 13.71
C GLU A 100 -1.26 -15.67 14.69
N ALA A 101 -1.29 -14.43 14.19
CA ALA A 101 -1.54 -13.26 15.02
C ALA A 101 -2.96 -13.28 15.64
N THR A 102 -3.93 -13.83 14.91
CA THR A 102 -5.31 -13.97 15.40
C THR A 102 -5.42 -15.03 16.50
N THR A 103 -4.71 -16.16 16.36
CA THR A 103 -4.72 -17.25 17.34
C THR A 103 -4.01 -16.87 18.65
N GLN A 104 -2.89 -16.15 18.59
CA GLN A 104 -2.21 -15.60 19.78
C GLN A 104 -3.12 -14.68 20.61
N LYS A 105 -4.09 -14.03 19.97
CA LYS A 105 -5.10 -13.19 20.62
C LYS A 105 -6.21 -14.01 21.28
N SER A 106 -6.65 -15.10 20.65
CA SER A 106 -7.70 -16.00 21.18
C SER A 106 -7.22 -16.83 22.38
N GLU A 107 -5.93 -17.14 22.49
CA GLU A 107 -5.38 -17.80 23.70
C GLU A 107 -5.32 -16.84 24.90
N ASN A 108 -5.18 -15.53 24.66
CA ASN A 108 -5.16 -14.49 25.70
C ASN A 108 -6.53 -13.84 25.96
N THR A 109 -7.55 -14.15 25.15
CA THR A 109 -8.89 -13.57 25.29
C THR A 109 -9.92 -14.67 25.04
N GLN A 110 -10.63 -15.10 26.11
CA GLN A 110 -11.86 -15.87 25.95
C GLN A 110 -12.83 -15.05 25.09
N THR A 111 -12.96 -15.39 23.81
CA THR A 111 -13.94 -14.79 22.92
C THR A 111 -15.33 -15.23 23.39
N ILE A 112 -15.95 -14.42 24.24
CA ILE A 112 -17.37 -14.54 24.54
C ILE A 112 -18.09 -14.00 23.30
N SER A 113 -18.68 -14.88 22.52
CA SER A 113 -19.65 -14.51 21.50
C SER A 113 -20.87 -13.89 22.19
N LEU A 114 -20.89 -12.57 22.27
CA LEU A 114 -21.98 -11.80 22.86
C LEU A 114 -23.07 -11.55 21.81
N THR A 115 -24.31 -11.76 22.22
CA THR A 115 -25.49 -11.36 21.45
C THR A 115 -25.65 -9.83 21.46
N LEU A 116 -26.35 -9.29 20.48
CA LEU A 116 -26.60 -7.84 20.35
C LEU A 116 -27.24 -7.24 21.62
N ASN A 117 -28.09 -8.02 22.30
CA ASN A 117 -28.71 -7.62 23.57
C ASN A 117 -27.71 -7.52 24.73
N GLU A 118 -26.66 -8.34 24.76
CA GLU A 118 -25.63 -8.29 25.81
C GLU A 118 -24.69 -7.09 25.62
N ILE A 119 -24.43 -6.71 24.36
CA ILE A 119 -23.65 -5.50 23.99
C ILE A 119 -24.36 -4.23 24.46
N LEU A 120 -25.70 -4.20 24.38
CA LEU A 120 -26.50 -3.05 24.82
C LEU A 120 -26.62 -2.96 26.35
N ALA A 121 -26.59 -4.10 27.06
CA ALA A 121 -26.70 -4.14 28.52
C ALA A 121 -25.40 -3.76 29.24
N LYS A 122 -24.24 -4.00 28.61
CA LYS A 122 -22.93 -3.51 29.03
C LYS A 122 -22.22 -2.90 27.83
N PRO A 123 -22.42 -1.60 27.55
CA PRO A 123 -21.64 -0.94 26.51
C PRO A 123 -20.15 -1.13 26.84
N PRO A 124 -19.31 -1.52 25.86
CA PRO A 124 -17.88 -1.68 26.10
C PRO A 124 -17.35 -0.37 26.67
N GLN A 125 -16.60 -0.46 27.78
CA GLN A 125 -15.86 0.70 28.25
C GLN A 125 -15.00 1.18 27.10
N SER A 126 -15.09 2.46 26.75
CA SER A 126 -14.24 3.06 25.74
C SER A 126 -12.81 2.77 26.13
N SER A 127 -12.21 1.78 25.48
CA SER A 127 -10.78 1.61 25.51
C SER A 127 -10.26 2.89 24.89
N SER A 128 -9.81 3.82 25.73
CA SER A 128 -8.77 4.75 25.38
C SER A 128 -7.51 3.94 25.10
N SER A 129 -7.55 3.10 24.05
CA SER A 129 -6.37 2.85 23.26
C SER A 129 -5.88 4.24 22.96
N ALA A 130 -4.74 4.60 23.54
CA ALA A 130 -4.06 5.85 23.24
C ALA A 130 -4.11 5.98 21.72
N ASP A 131 -5.01 6.85 21.24
CA ASP A 131 -5.07 7.22 19.85
C ASP A 131 -3.63 7.61 19.57
N ILE A 132 -2.96 6.80 18.74
CA ILE A 132 -1.80 7.27 18.01
C ILE A 132 -2.33 8.53 17.39
N MET A 133 -1.96 9.68 17.96
CA MET A 133 -2.44 10.99 17.54
C MET A 133 -2.52 10.93 16.03
N PHE A 134 -3.70 11.19 15.47
CA PHE A 134 -3.86 11.45 14.06
C PHE A 134 -2.93 12.61 13.75
N THR A 135 -1.68 12.26 13.47
CA THR A 135 -0.69 13.19 12.98
C THR A 135 -1.23 13.61 11.63
N PRO A 136 -1.34 14.92 11.36
CA PRO A 136 -1.73 15.39 10.03
C PRO A 136 -0.89 14.66 8.99
N GLU A 137 -1.44 14.42 7.79
CA GLU A 137 -0.81 13.69 6.68
C GLU A 137 0.63 14.19 6.47
N ARG A 138 1.59 13.56 7.17
CA ARG A 138 3.01 13.93 7.17
C ARG A 138 3.59 13.70 5.78
N PHE A 139 3.00 12.78 5.04
CA PHE A 139 3.46 12.37 3.73
C PHE A 139 2.38 12.61 2.69
N ASN A 140 2.81 13.05 1.51
CA ASN A 140 2.00 13.08 0.29
C ASN A 140 2.62 12.17 -0.78
N SER A 141 1.83 11.26 -1.33
CA SER A 141 2.24 10.23 -2.26
C SER A 141 2.46 10.79 -3.66
N VAL A 142 3.40 10.20 -4.39
CA VAL A 142 3.66 10.51 -5.81
C VAL A 142 2.64 9.88 -6.76
N ILE A 143 1.74 9.04 -6.25
CA ILE A 143 0.71 8.33 -7.00
C ILE A 143 -0.54 8.08 -6.15
N ASN A 144 -1.72 8.08 -6.78
CA ASN A 144 -2.96 7.67 -6.11
C ASN A 144 -3.16 6.15 -6.18
N PHE A 145 -4.11 5.63 -5.40
CA PHE A 145 -4.33 4.19 -5.30
C PHE A 145 -4.78 3.55 -6.62
N SER A 146 -5.71 4.19 -7.36
CA SER A 146 -6.19 3.68 -8.65
C SER A 146 -5.06 3.46 -9.67
N ASN A 147 -4.13 4.41 -9.79
CA ASN A 147 -2.98 4.25 -10.66
C ASN A 147 -2.00 3.22 -10.07
N PHE A 148 -1.79 3.21 -8.75
CA PHE A 148 -0.92 2.24 -8.08
C PHE A 148 -1.33 0.78 -8.38
N LEU A 149 -2.62 0.46 -8.40
CA LEU A 149 -3.12 -0.88 -8.77
C LEU A 149 -2.63 -1.34 -10.16
N LEU A 150 -2.57 -0.43 -11.14
CA LEU A 150 -2.05 -0.72 -12.48
C LEU A 150 -0.54 -0.98 -12.46
N HIS A 151 0.21 -0.25 -11.63
CA HIS A 151 1.63 -0.52 -11.43
C HIS A 151 1.86 -1.91 -10.85
N VAL A 152 1.08 -2.31 -9.83
CA VAL A 152 1.15 -3.65 -9.24
C VAL A 152 0.85 -4.72 -10.28
N LEU A 153 -0.26 -4.55 -11.02
CA LEU A 153 -0.66 -5.50 -12.05
C LEU A 153 0.42 -5.68 -13.13
N ARG A 154 1.04 -4.57 -13.56
CA ARG A 154 2.14 -4.58 -14.53
C ARG A 154 3.39 -5.28 -14.00
N VAL A 155 3.76 -5.05 -12.73
CA VAL A 155 4.91 -5.70 -12.09
C VAL A 155 4.68 -7.21 -11.95
N LEU A 156 3.48 -7.61 -11.49
CA LEU A 156 3.10 -9.00 -11.30
C LEU A 156 3.11 -9.78 -12.62
N THR A 157 2.41 -9.27 -13.63
CA THR A 157 2.21 -9.96 -14.91
C THR A 157 3.42 -9.86 -15.83
N LYS A 158 4.28 -8.85 -15.64
CA LYS A 158 5.37 -8.48 -16.55
C LYS A 158 4.90 -8.18 -17.98
N GLN A 159 3.61 -7.90 -18.16
CA GLN A 159 2.99 -7.53 -19.43
C GLN A 159 2.98 -6.00 -19.61
N ASP A 160 2.70 -5.53 -20.82
CA ASP A 160 2.55 -4.09 -21.08
C ASP A 160 1.16 -3.58 -20.70
N ILE A 161 0.91 -3.50 -19.39
CA ILE A 161 -0.34 -2.94 -18.83
C ILE A 161 -0.34 -1.41 -18.99
N ALA A 162 -1.43 -0.86 -19.50
CA ALA A 162 -1.59 0.58 -19.63
C ALA A 162 -1.66 1.25 -18.24
N LEU A 163 -0.76 2.21 -17.98
CA LEU A 163 -0.67 2.93 -16.71
C LEU A 163 -1.55 4.19 -16.73
N ASP A 164 -2.83 4.02 -17.04
CA ASP A 164 -3.84 5.09 -17.07
C ASP A 164 -5.09 4.60 -16.34
N ASP A 165 -5.45 5.24 -15.22
CA ASP A 165 -6.63 4.87 -14.41
C ASP A 165 -7.95 4.88 -15.19
N LYS A 166 -8.00 5.54 -16.35
CA LYS A 166 -9.14 5.46 -17.27
C LYS A 166 -9.39 4.04 -17.73
N ARG A 167 -8.32 3.26 -17.88
CA ARG A 167 -8.32 1.86 -18.32
C ARG A 167 -8.28 0.87 -17.16
N LEU A 168 -8.38 1.31 -15.90
CA LEU A 168 -8.28 0.43 -14.72
C LEU A 168 -9.19 -0.81 -14.81
N LEU A 169 -10.48 -0.58 -15.07
CA LEU A 169 -11.47 -1.67 -15.16
C LEU A 169 -11.19 -2.62 -16.32
N GLU A 170 -10.82 -2.07 -17.49
CA GLU A 170 -10.48 -2.84 -18.69
C GLU A 170 -9.27 -3.76 -18.44
N GLN A 171 -8.22 -3.24 -17.79
CA GLN A 171 -6.99 -3.99 -17.51
C GLN A 171 -7.24 -5.14 -16.52
N PHE A 172 -8.04 -4.92 -15.48
CA PHE A 172 -8.41 -5.99 -14.54
C PHE A 172 -9.38 -7.02 -15.15
N ASP A 173 -10.31 -6.59 -16.01
CA ASP A 173 -11.18 -7.54 -16.74
C ASP A 173 -10.37 -8.44 -17.67
N ALA A 174 -9.38 -7.87 -18.38
CA ALA A 174 -8.45 -8.63 -19.21
C ALA A 174 -7.65 -9.62 -18.37
N TYR A 175 -7.05 -9.16 -17.26
CA TYR A 175 -6.30 -10.02 -16.33
C TYR A 175 -7.11 -11.21 -15.83
N LEU A 176 -8.35 -10.98 -15.37
CA LEU A 176 -9.21 -12.06 -14.89
C LEU A 176 -9.60 -13.00 -16.03
N LYS A 177 -9.91 -12.47 -17.22
CA LYS A 177 -10.30 -13.28 -18.37
C LYS A 177 -9.16 -14.18 -18.85
N GLU A 178 -7.93 -13.65 -18.96
CA GLU A 178 -6.75 -14.38 -19.40
C GLU A 178 -6.38 -15.53 -18.47
N ASN A 179 -6.64 -15.38 -17.17
CA ASN A 179 -6.38 -16.43 -16.18
C ASN A 179 -7.42 -17.56 -16.16
N GLY A 180 -8.56 -17.42 -16.86
CA GLY A 180 -9.50 -18.53 -17.11
C GLY A 180 -9.93 -19.31 -15.85
N SER A 181 -9.57 -20.59 -15.77
CA SER A 181 -9.85 -21.46 -14.60
C SER A 181 -8.94 -21.18 -13.39
N ASN A 182 -7.82 -20.48 -13.59
CA ASN A 182 -6.85 -20.16 -12.53
C ASN A 182 -7.11 -18.79 -11.88
N LYS A 183 -8.27 -18.17 -12.14
CA LYS A 183 -8.64 -16.84 -11.60
C LYS A 183 -8.46 -16.73 -10.09
N ILE A 184 -8.83 -17.74 -9.32
CA ILE A 184 -8.68 -17.73 -7.86
C ILE A 184 -7.20 -17.55 -7.47
N ASN A 185 -6.30 -18.33 -8.04
CA ASN A 185 -4.86 -18.20 -7.79
C ASN A 185 -4.32 -16.86 -8.29
N ALA A 186 -4.77 -16.41 -9.46
CA ALA A 186 -4.39 -15.09 -9.99
C ALA A 186 -4.80 -13.94 -9.05
N VAL A 187 -5.99 -14.02 -8.42
CA VAL A 187 -6.41 -13.03 -7.41
C VAL A 187 -5.54 -13.12 -6.16
N LYS A 188 -5.22 -14.33 -5.68
CA LYS A 188 -4.33 -14.53 -4.53
C LYS A 188 -2.92 -13.97 -4.80
N ASP A 189 -2.36 -14.24 -5.96
CA ASP A 189 -1.06 -13.70 -6.40
C ASP A 189 -1.09 -12.16 -6.47
N PHE A 190 -2.19 -11.59 -6.97
CA PHE A 190 -2.39 -10.14 -6.98
C PHE A 190 -2.47 -9.55 -5.57
N VAL A 191 -3.19 -10.17 -4.63
CA VAL A 191 -3.28 -9.72 -3.23
C VAL A 191 -1.90 -9.71 -2.58
N PHE A 192 -1.11 -10.78 -2.77
CA PHE A 192 0.26 -10.83 -2.28
C PHE A 192 1.14 -9.73 -2.91
N ALA A 193 1.09 -9.60 -4.24
CA ALA A 193 1.88 -8.61 -4.96
C ALA A 193 1.49 -7.17 -4.58
N LEU A 194 0.22 -6.89 -4.31
CA LEU A 194 -0.28 -5.59 -3.86
C LEU A 194 0.38 -5.17 -2.55
N LEU A 195 0.38 -6.08 -1.56
CA LEU A 195 1.02 -5.81 -0.28
C LEU A 195 2.54 -5.63 -0.41
N LYS A 196 3.21 -6.54 -1.13
CA LYS A 196 4.67 -6.47 -1.34
C LYS A 196 5.06 -5.19 -2.08
N CYS A 197 4.34 -4.82 -3.13
CA CYS A 197 4.59 -3.59 -3.87
C CYS A 197 4.37 -2.35 -3.00
N LYS A 198 3.32 -2.30 -2.17
CA LYS A 198 3.06 -1.14 -1.31
C LYS A 198 4.15 -1.00 -0.25
N TYR A 199 4.58 -2.12 0.35
CA TYR A 199 5.72 -2.13 1.25
C TYR A 199 6.98 -1.59 0.56
N LEU A 200 7.32 -2.10 -0.63
CA LEU A 200 8.47 -1.60 -1.40
C LEU A 200 8.34 -0.12 -1.78
N PHE A 201 7.14 0.30 -2.15
CA PHE A 201 6.82 1.71 -2.44
C PHE A 201 7.11 2.59 -1.21
N ASP A 202 6.60 2.19 -0.04
CA ASP A 202 6.75 2.98 1.17
C ASP A 202 8.20 3.13 1.62
N GLN A 203 9.03 2.14 1.34
CA GLN A 203 10.42 2.09 1.79
C GLN A 203 11.37 2.72 0.77
N TYR A 204 11.16 2.51 -0.53
CA TYR A 204 12.18 2.75 -1.57
C TYR A 204 11.73 3.73 -2.67
N ILE A 205 10.52 4.29 -2.56
CA ILE A 205 10.01 5.34 -3.44
C ILE A 205 9.88 6.65 -2.65
N ILE A 206 10.19 7.75 -3.32
CA ILE A 206 10.09 9.08 -2.72
C ILE A 206 8.65 9.47 -2.41
N LYS A 207 8.50 10.30 -1.39
CA LYS A 207 7.24 10.94 -1.01
C LYS A 207 7.52 12.38 -0.56
N ARG A 208 6.53 13.28 -0.72
CA ARG A 208 6.62 14.61 -0.10
C ARG A 208 6.46 14.44 1.41
N GLU A 209 7.27 15.11 2.19
CA GLU A 209 7.23 15.10 3.64
C GLU A 209 7.06 16.52 4.17
N PHE A 210 6.03 16.72 4.99
CA PHE A 210 5.78 17.93 5.76
C PHE A 210 6.29 17.71 7.18
N SER A 211 7.45 18.32 7.49
CA SER A 211 8.06 18.30 8.82
C SER A 211 8.62 19.69 9.12
N ASP A 212 8.44 20.16 10.36
CA ASP A 212 9.03 21.42 10.85
C ASP A 212 8.73 22.64 9.96
N GLY A 213 7.52 22.70 9.40
CA GLY A 213 7.08 23.78 8.51
C GLY A 213 7.76 23.78 7.13
N LYS A 214 8.52 22.73 6.79
CA LYS A 214 9.19 22.55 5.49
C LYS A 214 8.53 21.43 4.71
N ASP A 215 8.42 21.63 3.41
CA ASP A 215 7.93 20.63 2.46
C ASP A 215 9.07 20.17 1.54
N ARG A 216 9.54 18.93 1.77
CA ARG A 216 10.71 18.36 1.10
C ARG A 216 10.41 16.98 0.52
N TRP A 217 11.19 16.59 -0.49
CA TRP A 217 11.25 15.19 -0.90
C TRP A 217 11.95 14.37 0.18
N SER A 218 11.38 13.20 0.49
CA SER A 218 11.92 12.27 1.48
C SER A 218 12.03 10.86 0.89
N LEU A 219 13.05 10.13 1.33
CA LEU A 219 13.26 8.72 1.08
C LEU A 219 13.62 8.08 2.43
N LYS A 220 12.58 7.62 3.11
CA LYS A 220 12.64 7.13 4.48
C LYS A 220 11.96 5.77 4.57
N LYS A 221 12.28 5.05 5.64
CA LYS A 221 11.60 3.86 6.10
C LYS A 221 11.06 4.04 7.50
N LEU A 222 9.96 3.35 7.80
CA LEU A 222 9.51 3.16 9.17
C LEU A 222 10.47 2.23 9.90
N HIS A 223 10.85 2.60 11.12
CA HIS A 223 11.67 1.78 12.01
C HIS A 223 11.03 1.72 13.40
N PHE A 224 10.97 0.51 13.95
CA PHE A 224 10.44 0.24 15.28
C PHE A 224 11.58 0.10 16.29
N TYR A 225 11.57 0.93 17.35
CA TYR A 225 12.48 0.75 18.48
C TYR A 225 11.82 -0.03 19.61
N ASN A 226 10.56 0.31 19.91
CA ASN A 226 9.71 -0.35 20.91
C ASN A 226 8.27 0.14 20.76
N ALA A 227 7.34 -0.39 21.56
CA ALA A 227 5.92 -0.02 21.51
C ALA A 227 5.63 1.49 21.70
N LYS A 228 6.53 2.24 22.37
CA LYS A 228 6.37 3.68 22.63
C LYS A 228 7.16 4.58 21.66
N SER A 229 8.05 4.00 20.86
CA SER A 229 8.97 4.76 20.01
C SER A 229 9.12 4.10 18.65
N GLN A 230 8.62 4.80 17.64
CA GLN A 230 8.82 4.49 16.23
C GLN A 230 9.19 5.78 15.51
N SER A 231 10.03 5.70 14.50
CA SER A 231 10.41 6.88 13.71
C SER A 231 10.59 6.55 12.24
N TYR A 232 10.74 7.60 11.44
CA TYR A 232 11.09 7.49 10.04
C TYR A 232 12.55 7.87 9.87
N ILE A 233 13.37 6.90 9.46
CA ILE A 233 14.81 7.07 9.23
C ILE A 233 15.11 6.96 7.74
N ASN A 234 16.29 7.42 7.29
CA ASN A 234 16.71 7.22 5.89
C ASN A 234 16.61 5.74 5.50
N THR A 235 16.06 5.47 4.32
CA THR A 235 15.86 4.09 3.81
C THR A 235 17.14 3.27 3.85
N PHE A 236 18.25 3.89 3.43
CA PHE A 236 19.58 3.31 3.39
C PHE A 236 20.52 3.87 4.45
N GLY A 237 19.99 4.46 5.53
CA GLY A 237 20.81 5.01 6.62
C GLY A 237 21.35 3.92 7.54
N GLY A 238 22.61 4.04 7.96
CA GLY A 238 23.22 3.09 8.90
C GLY A 238 24.75 2.95 8.88
N SER A 239 25.47 3.62 7.98
CA SER A 239 26.94 3.74 8.10
C SER A 239 27.28 5.08 8.74
N GLU A 240 27.99 5.04 9.87
CA GLU A 240 28.41 6.20 10.69
C GLU A 240 29.14 7.31 9.91
N GLU A 241 29.50 7.11 8.65
CA GLU A 241 30.38 8.01 7.91
C GLU A 241 29.69 9.07 7.03
N GLN A 242 28.40 9.00 6.64
CA GLN A 242 27.90 9.91 5.57
C GLN A 242 26.43 10.38 5.60
N ASP A 243 25.68 10.24 6.69
CA ASP A 243 24.24 10.59 6.70
C ASP A 243 23.93 11.88 7.47
N ASN A 244 24.44 13.02 7.00
CA ASN A 244 23.78 14.29 7.34
C ASN A 244 22.48 14.40 6.51
N GLU A 245 21.31 14.52 7.15
CA GLU A 245 20.01 14.68 6.46
C GLU A 245 19.99 15.85 5.46
N ASP A 246 20.89 16.82 5.64
CA ASP A 246 21.07 18.01 4.80
C ASP A 246 22.41 18.02 4.03
N GLY A 247 23.18 16.92 4.08
CA GLY A 247 24.40 16.75 3.30
C GLY A 247 24.15 16.42 1.83
N PHE A 248 25.18 16.60 0.99
CA PHE A 248 25.18 16.19 -0.42
C PHE A 248 25.75 14.78 -0.64
N GLU A 249 26.17 14.11 0.42
CA GLU A 249 26.87 12.82 0.38
C GLU A 249 25.94 11.66 0.78
N GLY A 250 26.33 10.44 0.45
CA GLY A 250 25.59 9.22 0.77
C GLY A 250 24.67 8.69 -0.34
N ILE A 251 24.58 7.37 -0.45
CA ILE A 251 23.79 6.69 -1.49
C ILE A 251 22.29 6.97 -1.33
N ASN A 252 21.79 7.12 -0.09
CA ASN A 252 20.39 7.49 0.14
C ASN A 252 20.04 8.83 -0.52
N ARG A 253 20.94 9.82 -0.41
CA ARG A 253 20.76 11.14 -1.01
C ARG A 253 20.80 11.08 -2.54
N GLN A 254 21.71 10.29 -3.12
CA GLN A 254 21.78 10.10 -4.57
C GLN A 254 20.49 9.48 -5.12
N ILE A 255 19.98 8.43 -4.47
CA ILE A 255 18.72 7.77 -4.86
C ILE A 255 17.54 8.75 -4.71
N LEU A 256 17.46 9.47 -3.59
CA LEU A 256 16.45 10.51 -3.37
C LEU A 256 16.46 11.55 -4.50
N MET A 257 17.64 12.09 -4.86
CA MET A 257 17.78 13.07 -5.93
C MET A 257 17.36 12.52 -7.29
N LEU A 258 17.76 11.28 -7.62
CA LEU A 258 17.44 10.66 -8.90
C LEU A 258 15.95 10.39 -9.05
N LEU A 259 15.31 9.82 -8.02
CA LEU A 259 13.87 9.61 -7.99
C LEU A 259 13.11 10.95 -8.04
N SER A 260 13.61 11.98 -7.34
CA SER A 260 13.00 13.32 -7.37
C SER A 260 13.10 13.95 -8.77
N ALA A 261 14.24 13.82 -9.43
CA ALA A 261 14.44 14.31 -10.79
C ALA A 261 13.48 13.62 -11.78
N LEU A 262 13.33 12.29 -11.68
CA LEU A 262 12.40 11.52 -12.50
C LEU A 262 10.94 11.97 -12.28
N HIS A 263 10.53 12.13 -11.02
CA HIS A 263 9.17 12.56 -10.67
C HIS A 263 8.88 13.98 -11.14
N VAL A 264 9.77 14.95 -10.86
CA VAL A 264 9.57 16.35 -11.26
C VAL A 264 9.57 16.52 -12.78
N SER A 265 10.35 15.70 -13.50
CA SER A 265 10.36 15.70 -14.97
C SER A 265 9.10 15.05 -15.57
N THR A 266 8.43 14.16 -14.83
CA THR A 266 7.18 13.48 -15.25
C THR A 266 6.16 13.37 -14.11
N PRO A 267 5.52 14.49 -13.75
CA PRO A 267 4.66 14.56 -12.57
C PRO A 267 3.33 13.83 -12.78
N THR A 268 2.91 13.61 -14.03
CA THR A 268 1.61 12.98 -14.37
C THR A 268 1.43 11.63 -13.69
N LEU A 269 0.22 11.37 -13.20
CA LEU A 269 -0.14 10.09 -12.58
C LEU A 269 -0.20 8.97 -13.63
N ALA A 270 -0.72 9.29 -14.81
CA ALA A 270 -0.73 8.40 -15.95
C ALA A 270 0.67 8.29 -16.58
N TYR A 271 0.95 7.12 -17.17
CA TYR A 271 2.18 6.81 -17.90
C TYR A 271 3.45 7.07 -17.08
N LYS A 272 3.38 6.90 -15.75
CA LYS A 272 4.50 7.11 -14.82
C LYS A 272 5.53 5.98 -14.89
N HIS A 273 6.10 5.75 -16.09
CA HIS A 273 6.93 4.60 -16.39
C HIS A 273 8.19 4.49 -15.51
N TRP A 274 8.75 5.60 -15.05
CA TRP A 274 9.88 5.57 -14.12
C TRP A 274 9.51 4.87 -12.79
N LEU A 275 8.30 5.10 -12.29
CA LEU A 275 7.83 4.48 -11.04
C LEU A 275 7.61 2.98 -11.26
N ASN A 276 7.03 2.59 -12.40
CA ASN A 276 6.89 1.18 -12.73
C ASN A 276 8.24 0.48 -12.88
N GLY A 277 9.22 1.11 -13.54
CA GLY A 277 10.56 0.57 -13.68
C GLY A 277 11.28 0.40 -12.35
N ALA A 278 11.17 1.39 -11.45
CA ALA A 278 11.72 1.31 -10.10
C ALA A 278 11.08 0.16 -9.31
N LEU A 279 9.74 0.07 -9.27
CA LEU A 279 9.02 -1.01 -8.59
C LEU A 279 9.31 -2.39 -9.19
N PHE A 280 9.42 -2.50 -10.51
CA PHE A 280 9.78 -3.75 -11.18
C PHE A 280 11.15 -4.25 -10.73
N HIS A 281 12.15 -3.37 -10.68
CA HIS A 281 13.48 -3.73 -10.18
C HIS A 281 13.46 -4.10 -8.71
N LEU A 282 12.78 -3.34 -7.86
CA LEU A 282 12.65 -3.63 -6.42
C LEU A 282 11.96 -4.97 -6.17
N PHE A 283 10.88 -5.26 -6.91
CA PHE A 283 10.10 -6.49 -6.72
C PHE A 283 10.87 -7.76 -7.11
N ALA A 284 11.78 -7.63 -8.08
CA ALA A 284 12.61 -8.71 -8.61
C ALA A 284 13.94 -8.91 -7.86
N MET A 285 14.30 -8.02 -6.92
CA MET A 285 15.51 -8.19 -6.10
C MET A 285 15.22 -9.14 -4.93
N ASP A 286 16.12 -10.11 -4.73
CA ASP A 286 16.09 -10.96 -3.54
C ASP A 286 16.55 -10.17 -2.29
N GLU A 287 17.57 -9.33 -2.45
CA GLU A 287 18.07 -8.43 -1.41
C GLU A 287 18.28 -7.01 -1.98
N ILE A 288 17.71 -6.01 -1.31
CA ILE A 288 17.77 -4.62 -1.75
C ILE A 288 18.94 -3.93 -1.05
N THR A 289 20.05 -3.78 -1.77
CA THR A 289 21.20 -3.00 -1.29
C THR A 289 21.22 -1.60 -1.90
N PRO A 290 21.75 -0.58 -1.20
CA PRO A 290 21.79 0.80 -1.70
C PRO A 290 22.49 0.90 -3.06
N ARG A 291 23.65 0.25 -3.21
CA ARG A 291 24.46 0.29 -4.45
C ARG A 291 23.73 -0.36 -5.62
N LEU A 292 23.13 -1.53 -5.41
CA LEU A 292 22.42 -2.23 -6.47
C LEU A 292 21.19 -1.42 -6.93
N TYR A 293 20.42 -0.88 -5.99
CA TYR A 293 19.24 -0.07 -6.34
C TYR A 293 19.63 1.22 -7.08
N LEU A 294 20.66 1.92 -6.62
CA LEU A 294 21.20 3.09 -7.33
C LEU A 294 21.58 2.74 -8.77
N GLN A 295 22.33 1.65 -9.00
CA GLN A 295 22.71 1.19 -10.34
C GLN A 295 21.48 0.91 -11.24
N LYS A 296 20.43 0.29 -10.70
CA LYS A 296 19.19 0.06 -11.46
C LYS A 296 18.49 1.37 -11.83
N LEU A 297 18.43 2.34 -10.92
CA LEU A 297 17.82 3.63 -11.19
C LEU A 297 18.65 4.47 -12.18
N GLU A 298 19.98 4.41 -12.12
CA GLU A 298 20.85 5.06 -13.09
C GLU A 298 20.65 4.46 -14.49
N TYR A 299 20.58 3.14 -14.59
CA TYR A 299 20.25 2.46 -15.84
C TYR A 299 18.88 2.89 -16.36
N LEU A 300 17.85 2.89 -15.50
CA LEU A 300 16.51 3.33 -15.85
C LEU A 300 16.50 4.79 -16.34
N SER A 301 17.25 5.66 -15.68
CA SER A 301 17.36 7.09 -16.05
C SER A 301 18.04 7.27 -17.40
N ARG A 302 19.10 6.49 -17.70
CA ARG A 302 19.74 6.50 -19.02
C ARG A 302 18.78 6.04 -20.11
N GLN A 303 18.01 4.98 -19.87
CA GLN A 303 16.98 4.53 -20.82
C GLN A 303 15.89 5.58 -21.02
N PHE A 304 15.49 6.27 -19.93
CA PHE A 304 14.47 7.32 -19.99
C PHE A 304 14.93 8.55 -20.80
N VAL A 305 16.19 8.94 -20.67
CA VAL A 305 16.76 10.12 -21.34
C VAL A 305 17.21 9.81 -22.78
N TYR A 306 17.92 8.69 -22.98
CA TYR A 306 18.57 8.38 -24.25
C TYR A 306 17.84 7.32 -25.08
N GLY A 307 17.01 6.47 -24.47
CA GLY A 307 16.27 5.42 -25.18
C GLY A 307 15.00 5.90 -25.88
N ARG A 308 14.75 7.22 -25.89
CA ARG A 308 13.68 7.87 -26.68
C ARG A 308 14.15 8.34 -28.06
N PHE A 309 15.39 8.03 -28.45
CA PHE A 309 15.96 8.28 -29.78
C PHE A 309 16.49 6.99 -30.38
#